data_AF-A0A840Q381-F1
#
_entry.id   AF-A0A840Q381-F1
#
_cell.length_a   1.000
_cell.length_b   1.000
_cell.length_c   1.000
_cell.angle_alpha   90.00
_cell.angle_beta   90.00
_cell.angle_gamma   90.00
#
_symmetry.space_group_name_H-M   'P 1'
#
loop_
_entity.id
_entity.type
_entity.pdbx_description
1 polymer ?
#
loop_
_entity_poly.entity_id
_entity_poly.type
_entity_poly.pdbx_seq_one_letter_code
_entity_poly.pdbx_strand_id
1 'polypeptide(L)'
;MGRKYKFNRYVREARSEPFDLELDDGQEISIPAPDGDTVLEIEESRSSRRTLELLTGDYFDQVYELVRHEPASVLNGLVADMADHFGLAAAPPGGTRASSR
;
A
#
# COMPACT_ATOMS: atom_id res chain seq x y z
N MET A 1 -8.50 22.30 -27.91
CA MET A 1 -9.31 22.28 -26.66
C MET A 1 -8.69 21.25 -25.72
N GLY A 2 -8.14 21.65 -24.57
CA GLY A 2 -7.53 20.70 -23.63
C GLY A 2 -8.58 19.89 -22.87
N ARG A 3 -8.32 18.61 -22.60
CA ARG A 3 -9.15 17.81 -21.68
C ARG A 3 -9.03 18.40 -20.27
N LYS A 4 -10.17 18.71 -19.64
CA LYS A 4 -10.23 19.12 -18.23
C LYS A 4 -10.48 17.89 -17.37
N TYR A 5 -9.67 17.69 -16.34
CA TYR A 5 -9.82 16.61 -15.37
C TYR A 5 -10.32 17.17 -14.03
N LYS A 6 -11.10 16.39 -13.27
CA LYS A 6 -11.67 16.80 -11.98
C LYS A 6 -10.99 16.04 -10.86
N PHE A 7 -10.29 16.72 -9.97
CA PHE A 7 -9.60 16.10 -8.83
C PHE A 7 -10.54 15.23 -7.97
N ASN A 8 -11.71 15.75 -7.63
CA ASN A 8 -12.72 15.04 -6.82
C ASN A 8 -13.20 13.71 -7.42
N ARG A 9 -13.00 13.50 -8.73
CA ARG A 9 -13.27 12.20 -9.36
C ARG A 9 -12.32 11.14 -8.81
N TYR A 10 -11.02 11.45 -8.77
CA TYR A 10 -9.99 10.53 -8.29
C TYR A 10 -10.15 10.21 -6.80
N VAL A 11 -10.52 11.20 -5.98
CA VAL A 11 -10.82 10.98 -4.55
C VAL A 11 -11.97 9.99 -4.36
N ARG A 12 -13.00 10.02 -5.21
CA ARG A 12 -14.14 9.09 -5.15
C ARG A 12 -13.84 7.72 -5.72
N GLU A 13 -12.88 7.64 -6.64
CA GLU A 13 -12.47 6.39 -7.29
C GLU A 13 -11.34 5.68 -6.52
N ALA A 14 -10.67 6.37 -5.59
CA ALA A 14 -9.59 5.81 -4.78
C ALA A 14 -10.11 4.67 -3.89
N ARG A 15 -9.36 3.58 -3.84
CA ARG A 15 -9.57 2.51 -2.86
C ARG A 15 -8.95 2.95 -1.54
N SER A 16 -9.72 2.86 -0.48
CA SER A 16 -9.32 3.22 0.88
C SER A 16 -9.61 2.08 1.86
N GLU A 17 -9.67 0.85 1.34
CA GLU A 17 -9.86 -0.34 2.17
C GLU A 17 -8.56 -0.62 2.94
N PRO A 18 -8.63 -0.81 4.27
CA PRO A 18 -7.48 -1.24 5.05
C PRO A 18 -6.93 -2.59 4.56
N PHE A 19 -5.67 -2.86 4.89
CA PHE A 19 -5.09 -4.19 4.78
C PHE A 19 -5.29 -4.91 6.12
N ASP A 20 -6.17 -5.90 6.14
CA ASP A 20 -6.47 -6.70 7.34
C ASP A 20 -5.56 -7.93 7.38
N LEU A 21 -4.69 -7.99 8.38
CA LEU A 21 -3.76 -9.09 8.62
C LEU A 21 -4.26 -9.96 9.79
N GLU A 22 -4.75 -11.16 9.49
CA GLU A 22 -5.16 -12.16 10.48
C GLU A 22 -3.93 -12.87 11.08
N LEU A 23 -3.89 -12.98 12.40
CA LEU A 23 -2.85 -13.65 13.18
C LEU A 23 -3.32 -15.04 13.65
N ASP A 24 -2.38 -15.91 14.01
CA ASP A 24 -2.66 -17.31 14.41
C ASP A 24 -3.60 -17.45 15.62
N ASP A 25 -3.68 -16.44 16.47
CA ASP A 25 -4.57 -16.40 17.64
C ASP A 25 -5.96 -15.82 17.33
N GLY A 26 -6.23 -15.51 16.06
CA GLY A 26 -7.47 -14.89 15.58
C GLY A 26 -7.54 -13.39 15.83
N GLN A 27 -6.44 -12.74 16.23
CA GLN A 27 -6.36 -11.28 16.23
C GLN A 27 -6.20 -10.76 14.80
N GLU A 28 -6.71 -9.57 14.55
CA GLU A 28 -6.58 -8.89 13.25
C GLU A 28 -5.88 -7.54 13.45
N ILE A 29 -4.88 -7.25 12.61
CA ILE A 29 -4.27 -5.93 12.49
C ILE A 29 -4.82 -5.28 11.23
N SER A 30 -5.56 -4.18 11.39
CA SER A 30 -6.13 -3.42 10.27
C SER A 30 -5.27 -2.21 9.96
N ILE A 31 -4.50 -2.29 8.89
CA ILE A 31 -3.53 -1.25 8.46
C ILE A 31 -4.22 -0.30 7.47
N PRO A 32 -4.38 1.00 7.78
CA PRO A 32 -5.04 1.93 6.88
C PRO A 32 -4.22 2.17 5.61
N ALA A 33 -4.90 2.51 4.52
CA ALA A 33 -4.22 2.91 3.29
C ALA A 33 -3.35 4.17 3.53
N PRO A 34 -2.10 4.19 3.04
CA PRO A 34 -1.22 5.34 3.18
C PRO A 34 -1.76 6.53 2.38
N ASP A 35 -1.46 7.75 2.83
CA ASP A 35 -1.77 8.95 2.08
C ASP A 35 -0.76 9.20 0.94
N GLY A 36 -1.06 10.17 0.07
CA GLY A 36 -0.23 10.46 -1.09
C GLY A 36 1.20 10.90 -0.74
N ASP A 37 1.41 11.50 0.43
CA ASP A 37 2.73 11.95 0.89
C ASP A 37 3.57 10.73 1.32
N THR A 38 2.96 9.84 2.10
CA THR A 38 3.55 8.57 2.53
C THR A 38 3.94 7.70 1.34
N VAL A 39 3.12 7.66 0.29
CA VAL A 39 3.44 6.91 -0.95
C VAL A 39 4.68 7.45 -1.63
N LEU A 40 4.83 8.76 -1.73
CA LEU A 40 6.03 9.38 -2.32
C LEU A 40 7.27 9.07 -1.47
N GLU A 41 7.16 9.10 -0.14
CA GLU A 41 8.26 8.68 0.75
C GLU A 41 8.63 7.21 0.56
N ILE A 42 7.66 6.32 0.32
CA ILE A 42 7.91 4.90 0.04
C ILE A 42 8.70 4.73 -1.25
N GLU A 43 8.37 5.46 -2.31
CA GLU A 43 9.08 5.39 -3.60
C GLU A 43 10.53 5.89 -3.49
N GLU A 44 10.78 6.88 -2.63
CA GLU A 44 12.11 7.41 -2.37
C GLU A 44 12.92 6.54 -1.38
N SER A 45 12.23 5.72 -0.58
CA SER A 45 12.85 4.83 0.40
C SER A 45 13.71 3.76 -0.28
N ARG A 46 14.97 3.68 0.13
CA ARG A 46 15.91 2.61 -0.26
C ARG A 46 16.04 1.50 0.79
N SER A 47 15.23 1.54 1.84
CA SER A 47 15.34 0.65 3.00
C SER A 47 14.03 -0.10 3.21
N SER A 48 14.08 -1.44 3.15
CA SER A 48 12.92 -2.30 3.41
C SER A 48 12.30 -2.05 4.79
N ARG A 49 13.13 -1.71 5.79
CA ARG A 49 12.64 -1.36 7.13
C ARG A 49 11.81 -0.08 7.11
N ARG A 50 12.29 0.96 6.41
CA ARG A 50 11.58 2.24 6.30
C ARG A 50 10.32 2.10 5.48
N THR A 51 10.36 1.30 4.42
CA THR A 51 9.16 0.97 3.63
C THR A 51 8.11 0.25 4.47
N LEU A 52 8.51 -0.72 5.30
CA LEU A 52 7.58 -1.37 6.23
C LEU A 52 6.97 -0.36 7.20
N GLU A 53 7.80 0.47 7.84
CA GLU A 53 7.35 1.54 8.76
C GLU A 53 6.32 2.47 8.11
N LEU A 54 6.58 2.93 6.89
CA LEU A 54 5.67 3.82 6.15
C LEU A 54 4.36 3.13 5.76
N LEU A 55 4.39 1.85 5.40
CA LEU A 55 3.18 1.10 5.06
C LEU A 55 2.32 0.80 6.28
N THR A 56 2.94 0.48 7.41
CA THR A 56 2.24 0.04 8.62
C THR A 56 1.84 1.19 9.55
N GLY A 57 2.52 2.34 9.46
CA GLY A 57 2.29 3.49 10.33
C GLY A 57 2.36 3.13 11.82
N ASP A 58 1.31 3.48 12.57
CA ASP A 58 1.18 3.21 14.01
C ASP A 58 1.25 1.71 14.38
N TYR A 59 1.05 0.80 13.41
CA TYR A 59 1.12 -0.64 13.61
C TYR A 59 2.52 -1.21 13.40
N PHE A 60 3.51 -0.37 13.07
CA PHE A 60 4.88 -0.82 12.76
C PHE A 60 5.45 -1.71 13.85
N ASP A 61 5.37 -1.33 15.12
CA ASP A 61 5.97 -2.13 16.19
C ASP A 61 5.36 -3.54 16.26
N GLN A 62 4.05 -3.66 16.10
CA GLN A 62 3.35 -4.96 16.12
C GLN A 62 3.75 -5.81 14.93
N VAL A 63 3.70 -5.25 13.72
CA VAL A 63 4.06 -5.96 12.48
C VAL A 63 5.54 -6.31 12.44
N TYR A 64 6.39 -5.42 12.92
CA TYR A 64 7.84 -5.63 12.99
C TYR A 64 8.19 -6.76 13.95
N GLU A 65 7.53 -6.85 15.12
CA GLU A 65 7.74 -7.97 16.05
C GLU A 65 7.35 -9.33 15.45
N LEU A 66 6.33 -9.36 14.58
CA LEU A 66 5.94 -10.59 13.86
C LEU A 66 7.00 -11.03 12.84
N VAL A 67 7.60 -10.10 12.09
CA VAL A 67 8.49 -10.46 10.97
C VAL A 67 9.98 -10.47 11.31
N ARG A 68 10.42 -9.82 12.39
CA ARG A 68 11.85 -9.62 12.72
C ARG A 68 12.65 -10.90 12.97
N HIS A 69 11.98 -11.99 13.34
CA HIS A 69 12.60 -13.29 13.61
C HIS A 69 12.33 -14.33 12.52
N GLU A 70 11.52 -13.96 11.53
CA GLU A 70 11.10 -14.83 10.44
C GLU A 70 12.08 -14.79 9.26
N PRO A 71 12.01 -15.78 8.34
CA PRO A 71 12.77 -15.74 7.11
C PRO A 71 12.50 -14.47 6.29
N ALA A 72 13.52 -13.92 5.64
CA ALA A 72 13.41 -12.68 4.85
C ALA A 72 12.31 -12.72 3.76
N SER A 73 11.94 -13.92 3.29
CA SER A 73 10.83 -14.11 2.35
C SER A 73 9.47 -13.71 2.93
N VAL A 74 9.27 -13.82 4.25
CA VAL A 74 8.03 -13.41 4.93
C VAL A 74 7.88 -11.89 4.86
N LEU A 75 8.92 -11.14 5.23
CA LEU A 75 8.93 -9.68 5.10
C LEU A 75 8.69 -9.24 3.65
N ASN A 76 9.38 -9.87 2.69
CA ASN A 76 9.25 -9.52 1.28
C ASN A 76 7.83 -9.81 0.75
N GLY A 77 7.23 -10.94 1.14
CA GLY A 77 5.86 -11.29 0.77
C GLY A 77 4.86 -10.30 1.35
N LEU A 78 4.95 -10.02 2.65
CA LEU A 78 4.05 -9.09 3.33
C LEU A 78 4.10 -7.67 2.73
N VAL A 79 5.30 -7.15 2.46
CA VAL A 79 5.47 -5.83 1.81
C VAL A 79 4.91 -5.84 0.39
N ALA A 80 5.10 -6.93 -0.36
CA ALA A 80 4.57 -7.05 -1.72
C ALA A 80 3.03 -7.10 -1.73
N ASP A 81 2.41 -7.83 -0.81
CA ASP A 81 0.95 -7.95 -0.70
C ASP A 81 0.32 -6.61 -0.29
N MET A 82 0.91 -5.89 0.68
CA MET A 82 0.47 -4.53 1.02
C MET A 82 0.61 -3.57 -0.17
N ALA A 83 1.72 -3.65 -0.90
CA ALA A 83 1.93 -2.80 -2.08
C ALA A 83 0.92 -3.08 -3.19
N ASP A 84 0.55 -4.34 -3.43
CA ASP A 84 -0.49 -4.69 -4.40
C ASP A 84 -1.87 -4.23 -3.94
N HIS A 85 -2.22 -4.50 -2.67
CA HIS A 85 -3.51 -4.13 -2.08
C HIS A 85 -3.78 -2.62 -2.13
N PHE A 86 -2.78 -1.81 -1.79
CA PHE A 86 -2.86 -0.36 -1.85
C PHE A 86 -2.62 0.22 -3.26
N GLY A 87 -2.33 -0.61 -4.26
CA GLY A 87 -2.11 -0.18 -5.64
C GLY A 87 -0.80 0.60 -5.85
N LEU A 88 0.22 0.31 -5.04
CA LEU A 88 1.58 0.86 -5.13
C LEU A 88 2.48 0.06 -6.08
N ALA A 89 2.08 -1.17 -6.43
CA ALA A 89 2.74 -1.91 -7.49
C ALA A 89 2.63 -1.10 -8.78
N ALA A 90 3.78 -0.66 -9.32
CA ALA A 90 3.88 0.21 -10.47
C ALA A 90 2.83 -0.15 -11.54
N ALA A 91 1.79 0.68 -11.65
CA ALA A 91 0.82 0.54 -12.72
C ALA A 91 1.63 0.49 -14.03
N PRO A 92 1.47 -0.54 -14.88
CA PRO A 92 2.16 -0.53 -16.15
C PRO A 92 1.76 0.76 -16.87
N PRO A 93 2.72 1.55 -17.40
CA PRO A 93 2.39 2.73 -18.18
C PRO A 93 1.78 2.28 -19.51
N GLY A 94 0.47 1.98 -19.51
CA GLY A 94 -0.26 1.53 -20.70
C GLY A 94 -1.40 0.57 -20.38
N GLY A 95 -2.61 1.09 -20.15
CA GLY A 95 -3.80 0.28 -19.90
C GLY A 95 -5.11 1.05 -20.04
N THR A 96 -5.44 1.43 -21.27
CA THR A 96 -6.64 2.16 -21.71
C THR A 96 -7.97 1.57 -21.23
N ARG A 97 -8.87 2.41 -20.69
CA ARG A 97 -10.30 2.32 -21.02
C ARG A 97 -10.79 3.65 -21.60
N ALA A 98 -10.76 3.69 -22.92
CA ALA A 98 -11.67 4.51 -23.70
C ALA A 98 -13.10 4.14 -23.31
N SER A 99 -13.91 5.13 -22.95
CA SER A 99 -15.35 5.01 -23.09
C SER A 99 -15.78 6.00 -24.17
N SER A 100 -15.90 5.45 -25.38
CA SER A 100 -16.70 6.02 -26.45
C SER A 100 -17.98 5.19 -26.52
N ARG A 101 -19.09 5.77 -26.09
CA ARG A 101 -20.43 5.50 -26.61
C ARG A 101 -21.26 6.75 -26.43
#